data_AF-A0A7H1DXZ3-F1
#
_entry.id   AF-A0A7H1DXZ3-F1
#
_cell.length_a   1.000
_cell.length_b   1.000
_cell.length_c   1.000
_cell.angle_alpha   90.00
_cell.angle_beta   90.00
_cell.angle_gamma   90.00
#
_symmetry.space_group_name_H-M   'P 1'
#
loop_
_entity.id
_entity.type
_entity.pdbx_description
1 polymer ?
#
loop_
_entity_poly.entity_id
_entity_poly.type
_entity_poly.pdbx_seq_one_letter_code
_entity_poly.pdbx_strand_id
1 'polypeptide(L)'
;MAIPKQIFQTFKSEKLPWLTRMHIKRMLRRNREYTYHFYDDERIEKFLLEEFPREYYVAYKSLTVGAAKADFFRYAILYKKGRIYLDIDCKLISRFRDFVKDSDEAIISIENNGNLYTQWALIFDVGHPFLKRTLELCLINIFEHRYPHDVHQTTGPTVFTHAIKEVLQLDPNTPYREMGMEYEGHIDDKYKLAKFFLYKDRKEHWKKQQLSQDIIKPFE
;
A
#
# COMPACT_ATOMS: atom_id res chain seq x y z
N MET A 1 -1.90 -23.19 6.55
CA MET A 1 -0.44 -23.13 6.27
C MET A 1 0.06 -21.78 6.77
N ALA A 2 1.21 -21.72 7.43
CA ALA A 2 1.79 -20.43 7.82
C ALA A 2 2.11 -19.62 6.55
N ILE A 3 1.65 -18.38 6.50
CA ILE A 3 1.80 -17.55 5.30
C ILE A 3 3.29 -17.24 5.12
N PRO A 4 3.84 -17.32 3.89
CA PRO A 4 5.26 -17.11 3.71
C PRO A 4 5.64 -15.68 4.12
N LYS A 5 6.72 -15.55 4.91
CA LYS A 5 7.27 -14.25 5.32
C LYS A 5 7.78 -13.53 4.08
N GLN A 6 6.99 -12.57 3.58
CA GLN A 6 7.23 -11.85 2.33
C GLN A 6 7.13 -10.35 2.53
N ILE A 7 7.97 -9.60 1.82
CA ILE A 7 7.97 -8.13 1.77
C ILE A 7 7.77 -7.71 0.32
N PHE A 8 6.79 -6.84 0.09
CA PHE A 8 6.46 -6.27 -1.20
C PHE A 8 6.75 -4.77 -1.21
N GLN A 9 7.39 -4.29 -2.28
CA GLN A 9 7.52 -2.87 -2.58
C GLN A 9 7.27 -2.65 -4.07
N THR A 10 6.77 -1.47 -4.43
CA THR A 10 6.64 -1.06 -5.83
C THR A 10 7.31 0.27 -6.11
N PHE A 11 7.79 0.41 -7.34
CA PHE A 11 8.14 1.70 -7.93
C PHE A 11 8.06 1.59 -9.46
N LYS A 12 7.89 2.73 -10.14
CA LYS A 12 7.76 2.80 -11.61
C LYS A 12 8.83 2.04 -12.42
N SER A 13 10.01 1.80 -11.83
CA SER A 13 11.10 1.08 -12.48
C SER A 13 12.07 0.50 -11.46
N GLU A 14 12.72 -0.61 -11.82
CA GLU A 14 13.80 -1.24 -11.05
C GLU A 14 15.06 -0.36 -10.93
N LYS A 15 15.18 0.71 -11.73
CA LYS A 15 16.31 1.66 -11.70
C LYS A 15 16.24 2.60 -10.50
N LEU A 16 16.35 2.03 -9.30
CA LEU A 16 16.29 2.76 -8.04
C LEU A 16 17.60 3.50 -7.73
N PRO A 17 17.51 4.71 -7.13
CA PRO A 17 18.69 5.42 -6.62
C PRO A 17 19.53 4.55 -5.69
N TRP A 18 20.85 4.74 -5.71
CA TRP A 18 21.78 3.95 -4.89
C TRP A 18 21.42 4.00 -3.40
N LEU A 19 21.02 5.18 -2.90
CA LEU A 19 20.60 5.35 -1.51
C LEU A 19 19.38 4.47 -1.17
N THR A 20 18.36 4.44 -2.03
CA THR A 20 17.18 3.57 -1.88
C THR A 20 17.58 2.10 -1.84
N ARG A 21 18.45 1.66 -2.77
CA ARG A 21 18.96 0.29 -2.81
C ARG A 21 19.72 -0.09 -1.53
N MET A 22 20.46 0.85 -0.93
CA MET A 22 21.11 0.64 0.36
C MET A 22 20.12 0.46 1.50
N HIS A 23 19.06 1.25 1.55
CA HIS A 23 17.99 1.12 2.56
C HIS A 23 17.32 -0.25 2.47
N ILE A 24 16.94 -0.69 1.27
CA ILE A 24 16.40 -2.03 1.01
C ILE A 24 17.38 -3.10 1.46
N LYS A 25 18.65 -3.02 1.03
CA LYS A 25 19.69 -4.00 1.41
C LYS A 25 19.87 -4.09 2.93
N ARG A 26 19.83 -2.95 3.64
CA ARG A 26 19.94 -2.90 5.10
C ARG A 26 18.72 -3.54 5.77
N MET A 27 17.52 -3.26 5.29
CA MET A 27 16.28 -3.89 5.76
C MET A 27 16.35 -5.40 5.60
N LEU A 28 16.69 -5.92 4.42
CA LEU A 28 16.73 -7.36 4.13
C LEU A 28 17.81 -8.09 4.95
N ARG A 29 18.99 -7.48 5.14
CA ARG A 29 20.04 -8.05 6.00
C ARG A 29 19.58 -8.26 7.45
N ARG A 30 18.66 -7.43 7.94
CA ARG A 30 18.12 -7.51 9.30
C ARG A 30 16.93 -8.45 9.44
N ASN A 31 16.32 -8.85 8.33
CA ASN A 31 15.09 -9.64 8.25
C ASN A 31 15.28 -10.75 7.21
N ARG A 32 16.30 -11.61 7.41
CA ARG A 32 16.72 -12.66 6.45
C ARG A 32 15.68 -13.77 6.27
N GLU A 33 14.73 -13.86 7.18
CA GLU A 33 13.60 -14.77 7.15
C GLU A 33 12.51 -14.34 6.15
N TYR A 34 12.58 -13.12 5.60
CA TYR A 34 11.64 -12.63 4.61
C TYR A 34 12.18 -12.75 3.19
N THR A 35 11.32 -13.19 2.27
CA THR A 35 11.56 -13.10 0.83
C THR A 35 11.11 -11.73 0.33
N TYR A 36 11.93 -11.11 -0.52
CA TYR A 36 11.68 -9.77 -1.05
C TYR A 36 11.16 -9.83 -2.48
N HIS A 37 10.10 -9.08 -2.75
CA HIS A 37 9.50 -8.96 -4.07
C HIS A 37 9.35 -7.48 -4.45
N PHE A 38 9.96 -7.13 -5.58
CA PHE A 38 9.81 -5.81 -6.18
C PHE A 38 8.90 -5.90 -7.41
N TYR A 39 7.95 -4.97 -7.50
CA TYR A 39 7.01 -4.86 -8.60
C TYR A 39 7.18 -3.51 -9.28
N ASP A 40 7.39 -3.52 -10.58
CA ASP A 40 7.18 -2.35 -11.44
C ASP A 40 5.79 -2.39 -12.08
N ASP A 41 5.46 -1.39 -12.87
CA ASP A 41 4.13 -1.24 -13.47
C ASP A 41 3.75 -2.46 -14.34
N GLU A 42 4.70 -3.01 -15.10
CA GLU A 42 4.47 -4.20 -15.95
C GLU A 42 4.17 -5.45 -15.13
N ARG A 43 4.92 -5.69 -14.04
CA ARG A 43 4.67 -6.82 -13.15
C ARG A 43 3.37 -6.68 -12.37
N ILE A 44 2.95 -5.46 -12.05
CA ILE A 44 1.63 -5.21 -11.43
C ILE A 44 0.51 -5.58 -12.40
N GLU A 45 0.58 -5.10 -13.64
CA GLU A 45 -0.43 -5.38 -14.66
C GLU A 45 -0.58 -6.89 -14.90
N LYS A 46 0.54 -7.61 -15.04
CA LYS A 46 0.55 -9.06 -15.16
C LYS A 46 -0.06 -9.75 -13.93
N PHE A 47 0.33 -9.34 -12.73
CA PHE A 47 -0.20 -9.90 -11.48
C PHE A 47 -1.73 -9.74 -11.38
N LEU A 48 -2.27 -8.57 -11.72
CA LEU A 48 -3.71 -8.32 -11.67
C LEU A 48 -4.47 -9.18 -12.68
N LEU A 49 -3.94 -9.37 -13.89
CA LEU A 49 -4.55 -10.23 -14.91
C LEU A 49 -4.55 -11.72 -14.53
N GLU A 50 -3.52 -12.16 -13.79
CA GLU A 50 -3.37 -13.57 -13.41
C GLU A 50 -4.16 -13.94 -12.15
N GLU A 51 -4.29 -13.01 -11.20
CA GLU A 51 -4.72 -13.34 -9.83
C GLU A 51 -6.09 -12.75 -9.47
N PHE A 52 -6.58 -11.78 -10.25
CA PHE A 52 -7.86 -11.10 -10.02
C PHE A 52 -8.79 -11.17 -11.24
N PRO A 53 -10.10 -11.03 -11.02
CA PRO A 53 -11.05 -10.77 -12.09
C PRO A 53 -10.66 -9.55 -12.95
N ARG A 54 -11.04 -9.58 -14.23
CA ARG A 54 -10.59 -8.60 -15.24
C ARG A 54 -10.91 -7.16 -14.86
N GLU A 55 -11.99 -6.91 -14.12
CA GLU A 55 -12.38 -5.58 -13.65
C GLU A 55 -11.32 -4.93 -12.74
N TYR A 56 -10.52 -5.69 -11.99
CA TYR A 56 -9.43 -5.14 -11.19
C TYR A 56 -8.30 -4.58 -12.05
N TYR A 57 -7.96 -5.28 -13.14
CA TYR A 57 -7.00 -4.79 -14.11
C TYR A 57 -7.52 -3.54 -14.83
N VAL A 58 -8.80 -3.54 -15.24
CA VAL A 58 -9.44 -2.38 -15.89
C VAL A 58 -9.43 -1.16 -14.95
N ALA A 59 -9.81 -1.34 -13.69
CA ALA A 59 -9.78 -0.28 -12.69
C ALA A 59 -8.36 0.24 -12.43
N TYR A 60 -7.36 -0.64 -12.33
CA TYR A 60 -5.97 -0.22 -12.19
C TYR A 60 -5.47 0.57 -13.41
N LYS A 61 -5.83 0.13 -14.63
CA LYS A 61 -5.38 0.77 -15.87
C LYS A 61 -6.04 2.12 -16.12
N SER A 62 -7.25 2.34 -15.61
CA SER A 62 -7.95 3.63 -15.69
C SER A 62 -7.36 4.70 -14.76
N LEU A 63 -6.59 4.32 -13.74
CA LEU A 63 -5.92 5.28 -12.86
C LEU A 63 -4.80 6.00 -13.62
N THR A 64 -4.80 7.33 -13.59
CA THR A 64 -3.83 8.18 -14.29
C THR A 64 -2.69 8.66 -13.38
N VAL A 65 -2.90 8.60 -12.06
CA VAL A 65 -1.95 9.07 -11.04
C VAL A 65 -1.20 7.87 -10.44
N GLY A 66 0.14 7.90 -10.49
CA GLY A 66 0.97 6.79 -10.02
C GLY A 66 0.80 6.47 -8.52
N ALA A 67 0.52 7.47 -7.68
CA ALA A 67 0.20 7.24 -6.27
C ALA A 67 -1.09 6.41 -6.10
N ALA A 68 -2.14 6.75 -6.84
CA ALA A 68 -3.40 6.00 -6.81
C ALA A 68 -3.21 4.54 -7.27
N LYS A 69 -2.36 4.31 -8.29
CA LYS A 69 -1.97 2.97 -8.72
C LYS A 69 -1.26 2.17 -7.62
N ALA A 70 -0.28 2.78 -6.95
CA ALA A 70 0.46 2.15 -5.86
C ALA A 70 -0.46 1.83 -4.67
N ASP A 71 -1.39 2.74 -4.34
CA ASP A 71 -2.41 2.55 -3.31
C ASP A 71 -3.32 1.34 -3.65
N PHE A 72 -3.82 1.24 -4.88
CA PHE A 72 -4.61 0.07 -5.31
C PHE A 72 -3.80 -1.23 -5.24
N PHE A 73 -2.58 -1.21 -5.76
CA PHE A 73 -1.71 -2.39 -5.82
C PHE A 73 -1.37 -2.94 -4.42
N ARG A 74 -1.06 -2.08 -3.44
CA ARG A 74 -0.66 -2.56 -2.11
C ARG A 74 -1.76 -3.33 -1.39
N TYR A 75 -3.03 -2.96 -1.61
CA TYR A 75 -4.14 -3.76 -1.10
C TYR A 75 -4.30 -5.07 -1.86
N ALA A 76 -4.20 -5.02 -3.19
CA ALA A 76 -4.37 -6.20 -4.05
C ALA A 76 -3.31 -7.28 -3.77
N ILE A 77 -2.03 -6.89 -3.68
CA ILE A 77 -0.93 -7.82 -3.44
C ILE A 77 -1.04 -8.46 -2.06
N LEU A 78 -1.34 -7.68 -1.03
CA LEU A 78 -1.48 -8.23 0.33
C LEU A 78 -2.73 -9.07 0.49
N TYR A 79 -3.85 -8.70 -0.12
CA TYR A 79 -5.06 -9.50 -0.08
C TYR A 79 -4.82 -10.92 -0.65
N LYS A 80 -3.98 -11.04 -1.70
CA LYS A 80 -3.69 -12.34 -2.32
C LYS A 80 -2.51 -13.09 -1.72
N LYS A 81 -1.45 -12.40 -1.33
CA LYS A 81 -0.17 -13.04 -0.97
C LYS A 81 0.26 -12.81 0.49
N GLY A 82 -0.35 -11.86 1.21
CA GLY A 82 0.20 -11.34 2.47
C GLY A 82 1.65 -10.86 2.22
N ARG A 83 2.54 -10.71 3.21
CA ARG A 83 2.26 -10.35 4.59
C ARG A 83 2.54 -8.87 4.84
N ILE A 84 3.59 -8.32 4.22
CA ILE A 84 4.05 -6.96 4.47
C ILE A 84 4.23 -6.22 3.16
N TYR A 85 3.64 -5.03 3.06
CA TYR A 85 3.94 -4.05 2.02
C TYR A 85 4.56 -2.82 2.68
N LEU A 86 5.57 -2.24 2.03
CA LEU A 86 6.15 -0.95 2.41
C LEU A 86 6.30 -0.07 1.16
N ASP A 87 6.00 1.22 1.28
CA ASP A 87 6.39 2.18 0.26
C ASP A 87 7.92 2.18 0.11
N ILE A 88 8.39 2.48 -1.11
CA ILE A 88 9.80 2.32 -1.47
C ILE A 88 10.73 3.25 -0.67
N ASP A 89 10.20 4.33 -0.12
CA ASP A 89 10.91 5.30 0.69
C ASP A 89 10.83 5.05 2.20
N CYS A 90 10.06 4.06 2.65
CA CYS A 90 9.98 3.70 4.07
C CYS A 90 11.33 3.26 4.65
N LYS A 91 11.53 3.56 5.94
CA LYS A 91 12.73 3.18 6.68
C LYS A 91 12.35 2.32 7.88
N LEU A 92 12.68 1.04 7.79
CA LEU A 92 12.50 0.11 8.90
C LEU A 92 13.55 0.33 10.01
N ILE A 93 13.11 0.72 11.20
CA ILE A 93 13.95 1.02 12.38
C ILE A 93 14.21 -0.23 13.20
N SER A 94 13.19 -1.04 13.47
CA SER A 94 13.32 -2.33 14.19
C SER A 94 13.42 -3.52 13.23
N ARG A 95 13.54 -4.75 13.72
CA ARG A 95 13.29 -5.94 12.89
C ARG A 95 11.79 -6.25 12.96
N PHE A 96 11.22 -6.85 11.92
CA PHE A 96 9.80 -7.20 11.93
C PHE A 96 9.46 -8.14 13.10
N ARG A 97 10.31 -9.14 13.37
CA ARG A 97 10.14 -10.05 14.50
C ARG A 97 10.09 -9.36 15.89
N ASP A 98 10.54 -8.12 16.00
CA ASP A 98 10.55 -7.39 17.27
C ASP A 98 9.14 -6.84 17.59
N PHE A 99 8.26 -6.69 16.58
CA PHE A 99 6.93 -6.11 16.73
C PHE A 99 5.81 -6.78 15.91
N VAL A 100 6.10 -7.78 15.08
CA VAL A 100 5.15 -8.61 14.33
C VAL A 100 5.17 -10.01 14.91
N LYS A 101 4.06 -10.45 15.48
CA LYS A 101 3.88 -11.77 16.09
C LYS A 101 3.35 -12.74 15.03
N ASP A 102 3.69 -14.02 15.16
CA ASP A 102 3.21 -15.03 14.21
C ASP A 102 1.68 -15.25 14.29
N SER A 103 1.04 -14.78 15.37
CA SER A 103 -0.42 -14.80 15.58
C SER A 103 -1.14 -13.55 15.05
N ASP A 104 -0.43 -12.53 14.58
CA ASP A 104 -1.08 -11.32 14.06
C ASP A 104 -1.66 -11.59 12.66
N GLU A 105 -2.97 -11.41 12.52
CA GLU A 105 -3.66 -11.45 11.22
C GLU A 105 -3.67 -10.10 10.51
N ALA A 106 -3.66 -9.00 11.28
CA ALA A 106 -3.51 -7.65 10.76
C ALA A 106 -2.85 -6.77 11.82
N ILE A 107 -1.99 -5.85 11.38
CA ILE A 107 -1.47 -4.78 12.22
C ILE A 107 -1.77 -3.45 11.54
N ILE A 108 -2.56 -2.62 12.22
CA ILE A 108 -2.91 -1.27 11.77
C ILE A 108 -2.33 -0.24 12.73
N SER A 109 -2.09 0.96 12.22
CA SER A 109 -1.57 2.10 12.98
C SER A 109 -2.25 3.37 12.48
N ILE A 110 -2.41 4.35 13.36
CA ILE A 110 -2.99 5.65 13.02
C ILE A 110 -1.87 6.59 12.52
N GLU A 111 -2.16 7.45 11.55
CA GLU A 111 -1.29 8.53 11.09
C GLU A 111 -1.09 9.61 12.17
N ASN A 112 -0.05 10.44 12.04
CA ASN A 112 0.20 11.55 12.97
C ASN A 112 -0.96 12.55 13.12
N ASN A 113 -1.89 12.61 12.16
CA ASN A 113 -3.09 13.47 12.23
C ASN A 113 -4.20 12.90 13.15
N GLY A 114 -4.07 11.66 13.62
CA GLY A 114 -5.01 11.00 14.53
C GLY A 114 -6.31 10.50 13.88
N ASN A 115 -6.53 10.71 12.59
CA ASN A 115 -7.84 10.50 11.96
C ASN A 115 -7.88 9.34 10.95
N LEU A 116 -6.74 9.03 10.34
CA LEU A 116 -6.62 8.04 9.27
C LEU A 116 -5.66 6.92 9.67
N TYR A 117 -5.91 5.71 9.17
CA TYR A 117 -4.95 4.61 9.30
C TYR A 117 -3.82 4.76 8.26
N THR A 118 -2.60 4.42 8.68
CA THR A 118 -1.41 4.42 7.83
C THR A 118 -1.55 3.38 6.73
N GLN A 119 -1.27 3.78 5.49
CA GLN A 119 -1.24 2.86 4.34
C GLN A 119 0.12 2.77 3.63
N TRP A 120 1.09 3.60 4.00
CA TRP A 120 2.46 3.54 3.45
C TRP A 120 3.25 2.32 3.96
N ALA A 121 2.79 1.70 5.05
CA ALA A 121 3.18 0.38 5.50
C ALA A 121 1.91 -0.40 5.84
N LEU A 122 1.85 -1.66 5.44
CA LEU A 122 0.68 -2.52 5.65
C LEU A 122 1.16 -3.92 6.05
N ILE A 123 0.54 -4.50 7.08
CA ILE A 123 0.85 -5.84 7.58
C ILE A 123 -0.44 -6.61 7.74
N PHE A 124 -0.67 -7.58 6.85
CA PHE A 124 -1.93 -8.31 6.73
C PHE A 124 -1.72 -9.76 6.32
N ASP A 125 -2.54 -10.62 6.87
CA ASP A 125 -2.71 -11.98 6.42
C ASP A 125 -3.51 -12.03 5.09
N VAL A 126 -3.36 -13.11 4.34
CA VAL A 126 -4.07 -13.35 3.07
C VAL A 126 -5.57 -13.38 3.33
N GLY A 127 -6.33 -12.71 2.47
CA GLY A 127 -7.78 -12.72 2.55
C GLY A 127 -8.38 -11.82 3.64
N HIS A 128 -7.58 -10.99 4.32
CA HIS A 128 -8.08 -10.19 5.44
C HIS A 128 -9.26 -9.29 5.05
N PRO A 129 -10.37 -9.28 5.82
CA PRO A 129 -11.60 -8.54 5.48
C PRO A 129 -11.40 -7.05 5.21
N PHE A 130 -10.49 -6.39 5.94
CA PHE A 130 -10.16 -4.97 5.71
C PHE A 130 -9.66 -4.70 4.29
N LEU A 131 -8.76 -5.55 3.77
CA LEU A 131 -8.21 -5.37 2.42
C LEU A 131 -9.25 -5.71 1.36
N LYS A 132 -10.07 -6.75 1.59
CA LYS A 132 -11.19 -7.09 0.71
C LYS A 132 -12.12 -5.89 0.56
N ARG A 133 -12.58 -5.33 1.68
CA ARG A 133 -13.52 -4.21 1.67
C ARG A 133 -12.90 -2.96 1.06
N THR A 134 -11.63 -2.70 1.33
CA THR A 134 -10.90 -1.58 0.71
C THR A 134 -10.89 -1.70 -0.81
N LEU A 135 -10.56 -2.88 -1.34
CA LEU A 135 -10.58 -3.12 -2.78
C LEU A 135 -11.97 -2.95 -3.40
N GLU A 136 -13.01 -3.47 -2.75
CA GLU A 136 -14.40 -3.28 -3.20
C GLU A 136 -14.78 -1.79 -3.29
N LEU A 137 -14.45 -1.00 -2.27
CA LEU A 137 -14.72 0.43 -2.26
C LEU A 137 -13.89 1.17 -3.31
N CYS A 138 -12.62 0.80 -3.51
CA CYS A 138 -11.81 1.35 -4.60
C CYS A 138 -12.45 1.10 -5.97
N LEU A 139 -12.94 -0.12 -6.23
CA LEU A 139 -13.63 -0.44 -7.48
C LEU A 139 -14.91 0.40 -7.65
N ILE A 140 -15.72 0.53 -6.60
CA ILE A 140 -16.91 1.39 -6.60
C ILE A 140 -16.53 2.84 -6.93
N ASN A 141 -15.53 3.38 -6.23
CA ASN A 141 -15.07 4.76 -6.44
C ASN A 141 -14.58 5.00 -7.87
N ILE A 142 -13.89 4.03 -8.46
CA ILE A 142 -13.34 4.11 -9.82
C ILE A 142 -14.45 3.96 -10.86
N PHE A 143 -15.28 2.92 -10.79
CA PHE A 143 -16.31 2.64 -11.79
C PHE A 143 -17.49 3.60 -11.75
N GLU A 144 -17.86 4.10 -10.57
CA GLU A 144 -18.89 5.13 -10.41
C GLU A 144 -18.31 6.55 -10.46
N HIS A 145 -17.00 6.69 -10.65
CA HIS A 145 -16.33 7.98 -10.83
C HIS A 145 -16.62 8.99 -9.70
N ARG A 146 -16.59 8.52 -8.44
CA ARG A 146 -17.06 9.30 -7.27
C ARG A 146 -16.13 10.45 -6.87
N TYR A 147 -14.82 10.28 -7.04
CA TYR A 147 -13.80 11.19 -6.50
C TYR A 147 -12.67 11.51 -7.50
N PRO A 148 -12.98 11.98 -8.72
CA PRO A 148 -11.99 12.11 -9.81
C PRO A 148 -10.80 13.04 -9.55
N HIS A 149 -10.86 13.87 -8.50
CA HIS A 149 -9.79 14.81 -8.12
C HIS A 149 -9.28 14.61 -6.69
N ASP A 150 -9.60 13.48 -6.06
CA ASP A 150 -9.16 13.15 -4.71
C ASP A 150 -8.59 11.72 -4.64
N VAL A 151 -7.26 11.62 -4.67
CA VAL A 151 -6.55 10.33 -4.55
C VAL A 151 -6.85 9.67 -3.21
N HIS A 152 -6.95 10.44 -2.13
CA HIS A 152 -7.16 9.90 -0.79
C HIS A 152 -8.51 9.21 -0.66
N GLN A 153 -9.57 9.80 -1.23
CA GLN A 153 -10.90 9.20 -1.26
C GLN A 153 -11.04 8.10 -2.31
N THR A 154 -10.33 8.16 -3.43
CA THR A 154 -10.44 7.13 -4.49
C THR A 154 -9.77 5.83 -4.08
N THR A 155 -8.48 5.87 -3.71
CA THR A 155 -7.65 4.69 -3.41
C THR A 155 -6.78 4.84 -2.15
N GLY A 156 -6.62 6.06 -1.63
CA GLY A 156 -5.68 6.32 -0.53
C GLY A 156 -6.21 6.09 0.90
N PRO A 157 -5.69 6.84 1.89
CA PRO A 157 -5.91 6.52 3.30
C PRO A 157 -7.36 6.74 3.74
N THR A 158 -8.13 7.59 3.06
CA THR A 158 -9.53 7.86 3.43
C THR A 158 -10.40 6.65 3.12
N VAL A 159 -10.32 6.06 1.92
CA VAL A 159 -11.10 4.85 1.59
C VAL A 159 -10.66 3.64 2.41
N PHE A 160 -9.36 3.50 2.68
CA PHE A 160 -8.84 2.46 3.57
C PHE A 160 -9.39 2.57 4.99
N THR A 161 -9.36 3.78 5.56
CA THR A 161 -9.88 4.03 6.89
C THR A 161 -11.39 3.78 6.95
N HIS A 162 -12.12 4.19 5.92
CA HIS A 162 -13.55 3.93 5.81
C HIS A 162 -13.85 2.42 5.76
N ALA A 163 -13.11 1.66 4.94
CA ALA A 163 -13.26 0.21 4.84
C ALA A 163 -13.04 -0.49 6.19
N ILE A 164 -11.98 -0.13 6.92
CA ILE A 164 -11.70 -0.71 8.25
C ILE A 164 -12.86 -0.43 9.21
N LYS A 165 -13.32 0.82 9.27
CA LYS A 165 -14.43 1.22 10.15
C LYS A 165 -15.72 0.49 9.80
N GLU A 166 -16.03 0.34 8.52
CA GLU A 166 -17.22 -0.38 8.05
C GLU A 166 -17.16 -1.87 8.42
N VAL A 167 -16.01 -2.52 8.22
CA VAL A 167 -15.84 -3.92 8.63
C VAL A 167 -15.98 -4.08 10.13
N LEU A 168 -15.34 -3.23 10.94
CA LEU A 168 -15.43 -3.29 12.41
C LEU A 168 -16.84 -2.98 12.93
N GLN A 169 -17.61 -2.16 12.22
CA GLN A 169 -19.00 -1.91 12.56
C GLN A 169 -19.89 -3.14 12.32
N LEU A 170 -19.62 -3.90 11.25
CA LEU A 170 -20.39 -5.09 10.88
C LEU A 170 -19.94 -6.35 11.63
N ASP A 171 -18.63 -6.50 11.85
CA ASP A 171 -18.02 -7.59 12.59
C ASP A 171 -16.92 -7.05 13.54
N PRO A 172 -17.30 -6.63 14.76
CA PRO A 172 -16.37 -6.13 15.76
C PRO A 172 -15.30 -7.14 16.22
N ASN A 173 -15.49 -8.43 15.93
CA ASN A 173 -14.55 -9.49 16.31
C ASN A 173 -13.51 -9.78 15.23
N THR A 174 -13.52 -9.03 14.11
CA THR A 174 -12.50 -9.14 13.06
C THR A 174 -11.10 -9.07 13.72
N PRO A 175 -10.20 -10.05 13.49
CA PRO A 175 -8.93 -10.12 14.21
C PRO A 175 -7.93 -9.07 13.69
N TYR A 176 -7.49 -8.18 14.58
CA TYR A 176 -6.40 -7.25 14.28
C TYR A 176 -5.70 -6.83 15.57
N ARG A 177 -4.50 -6.27 15.43
CA ARG A 177 -3.82 -5.54 16.49
C ARG A 177 -3.58 -4.11 16.07
N GLU A 178 -4.05 -3.17 16.87
CA GLU A 178 -3.71 -1.77 16.69
C GLU A 178 -2.38 -1.46 17.40
N MET A 179 -1.45 -0.84 16.68
CA MET A 179 -0.26 -0.22 17.24
C MET A 179 -0.49 1.27 17.43
N GLY A 180 0.28 1.88 18.33
CA GLY A 180 0.31 3.32 18.49
C GLY A 180 0.69 4.04 17.19
N MET A 181 0.55 5.36 17.24
CA MET A 181 0.79 6.28 16.12
C MET A 181 2.08 5.96 15.37
N GLU A 182 1.98 5.92 14.03
CA GLU A 182 3.08 5.60 13.09
C GLU A 182 3.94 4.40 13.52
N TYR A 183 3.28 3.28 13.85
CA TYR A 183 3.92 2.03 14.27
C TYR A 183 4.89 2.23 15.45
N GLU A 184 4.64 3.20 16.34
CA GLU A 184 5.45 3.50 17.51
C GLU A 184 6.94 3.75 17.16
N GLY A 185 7.21 4.26 15.96
CA GLY A 185 8.57 4.52 15.47
C GLY A 185 9.35 3.26 15.04
N HIS A 186 8.70 2.10 14.94
CA HIS A 186 9.32 0.90 14.37
C HIS A 186 9.56 1.02 12.86
N ILE A 187 8.75 1.83 12.18
CA ILE A 187 8.83 2.12 10.74
C ILE A 187 8.68 3.64 10.56
N ASP A 188 9.64 4.30 9.93
CA ASP A 188 9.45 5.70 9.50
C ASP A 188 8.87 5.73 8.08
N ASP A 189 7.98 6.70 7.82
CA ASP A 189 7.37 6.91 6.51
C ASP A 189 8.42 7.12 5.42
N LYS A 190 9.53 7.82 5.73
CA LYS A 190 10.60 8.16 4.78
C LYS A 190 12.00 8.11 5.38
N TYR A 191 12.96 7.60 4.62
CA TYR A 191 14.38 7.81 4.92
C TYR A 191 14.88 9.23 4.54
N LYS A 192 15.96 9.67 5.19
CA LYS A 192 16.59 10.98 4.96
C LYS A 192 17.00 11.14 3.49
N LEU A 193 16.57 12.23 2.86
CA LEU A 193 16.80 12.56 1.44
C LEU A 193 15.99 11.75 0.41
N ALA A 194 15.04 10.89 0.81
CA ALA A 194 14.18 10.15 -0.12
C ALA A 194 13.55 11.05 -1.20
N LYS A 195 12.95 12.18 -0.77
CA LYS A 195 12.31 13.15 -1.68
C LYS A 195 13.24 13.70 -2.76
N PHE A 196 14.51 13.92 -2.43
CA PHE A 196 15.48 14.49 -3.37
C PHE A 196 15.87 13.49 -4.47
N PHE A 197 15.97 12.20 -4.13
CA PHE A 197 16.44 11.18 -5.07
C PHE A 197 15.31 10.51 -5.85
N LEU A 198 14.14 10.32 -5.23
CA LEU A 198 13.01 9.62 -5.83
C LEU A 198 12.04 10.56 -6.56
N TYR A 199 11.82 11.76 -6.03
CA TYR A 199 10.80 12.70 -6.54
C TYR A 199 11.44 14.00 -7.05
N LYS A 200 12.27 13.87 -8.09
CA LYS A 200 13.03 15.00 -8.67
C LYS A 200 12.13 16.05 -9.33
N ASP A 201 11.01 15.64 -9.94
CA ASP A 201 10.08 16.57 -10.58
C ASP A 201 8.91 16.91 -9.65
N ARG A 202 8.87 18.15 -9.18
CA ARG A 202 7.79 18.65 -8.33
C ARG A 202 6.46 18.82 -9.06
N LYS A 203 6.42 18.81 -10.40
CA LYS A 203 5.18 18.85 -11.19
C LYS A 203 4.50 17.48 -11.23
N GLU A 204 5.28 16.40 -11.21
CA GLU A 204 4.79 15.02 -11.19
C GLU A 204 4.25 14.57 -9.80
N HIS A 205 4.31 15.43 -8.79
CA HIS A 205 3.80 15.10 -7.47
C HIS A 205 2.27 14.98 -7.51
N TRP A 206 1.73 13.86 -6.99
CA TRP A 206 0.30 13.52 -7.07
C TRP A 206 -0.64 14.64 -6.59
N LYS A 207 -0.27 15.38 -5.53
CA LYS A 207 -1.05 16.54 -5.03
C LYS A 207 -1.31 17.62 -6.08
N LYS A 208 -0.43 17.75 -7.08
CA LYS A 208 -0.63 18.66 -8.20
C LYS A 208 -1.36 17.98 -9.33
N GLN A 209 -1.00 16.74 -9.65
CA GLN A 209 -1.64 15.96 -10.72
C GLN A 209 -3.16 15.88 -10.51
N GLN A 210 -3.63 15.53 -9.31
CA GLN A 210 -5.06 15.42 -9.04
C GLN A 210 -5.84 16.74 -9.24
N LEU A 211 -5.17 17.89 -9.16
CA LEU A 211 -5.77 19.21 -9.40
C LEU A 211 -5.75 19.60 -10.88
N SER A 212 -4.85 19.01 -11.68
CA SER A 212 -4.64 19.35 -13.08
C SER A 212 -5.20 18.33 -14.07
N GLN A 213 -5.54 17.13 -13.61
CA GLN A 213 -6.11 16.06 -14.42
C GLN A 213 -7.08 15.21 -13.59
N ASP A 214 -7.97 14.53 -14.30
CA ASP A 214 -8.79 13.47 -13.74
C ASP A 214 -7.91 12.26 -13.35
N ILE A 215 -8.14 11.72 -12.15
CA ILE A 215 -7.47 10.52 -11.66
C ILE A 215 -7.96 9.27 -12.41
N ILE A 216 -9.14 9.31 -13.03
CA ILE A 216 -9.79 8.18 -13.70
C ILE A 216 -10.01 8.54 -15.19
N LYS A 217 -9.34 7.83 -16.09
CA LYS A 217 -9.63 7.91 -17.54
C LYS A 217 -10.76 6.94 -17.94
N PRO A 218 -11.42 7.14 -19.09
CA PRO A 218 -12.43 6.19 -19.59
C PRO A 218 -11.91 4.76 -19.70
N PHE A 219 -12.80 3.79 -19.49
CA PHE A 219 -12.49 2.36 -19.58
C PHE A 219 -12.32 1.95 -21.04
N GLU A 220 -11.13 1.43 -21.37
CA GLU A 220 -10.77 0.87 -22.68
C GLU A 220 -10.76 -0.66 -22.63
#